data_AF-A0A7Y5J175-F1
#
_entry.id   AF-A0A7Y5J175-F1
#
_cell.length_a   1.000
_cell.length_b   1.000
_cell.length_c   1.000
_cell.angle_alpha   90.00
_cell.angle_beta   90.00
_cell.angle_gamma   90.00
#
_symmetry.space_group_name_H-M   'P 1'
#
loop_
_entity.id
_entity.type
_entity.pdbx_description
1 polymer ?
#
loop_
_entity_poly.entity_id
_entity_poly.type
_entity_poly.pdbx_seq_one_letter_code
_entity_poly.pdbx_strand_id
1 'polypeptide(L)'
;MYFHHQSYLAFLFAACLLLPGINPATAQTAAKSYYFENDEVVFEFDIRLYEKAETDGTSEKLEFSEFNIRQVVVSGDFNKWSEKAWKMKKIGPYTFQLRKKVKDFNDDFTWNFKFLINGRYWADPDNLRVNEKIISDDIWEGVYNLDVYNVQPVEHGNASFFLAGFPDAKEVILSGEFNGWNEHALRMNKVENGWRLDLELPVGRYEYKFIADGQWMHDPANPETVVNMHHTLNSVLRLTKTVVFELSGYPNAEKVILAGTFNKWNEHNTRMERTETGWTYKMNLPAGKHYYKFIVDGKWMIDPANPLSEYDPYGHLNSILLVQ
;
A
#
# COMPACT_ATOMS: atom_id res chain seq x y z
N MET A 1 53.72 -41.80 -28.73
CA MET A 1 54.27 -40.64 -29.48
C MET A 1 53.09 -39.99 -30.19
N TYR A 2 52.88 -38.69 -29.93
CA TYR A 2 52.14 -37.64 -30.67
C TYR A 2 51.92 -37.96 -32.19
N PHE A 3 50.88 -37.55 -32.94
CA PHE A 3 49.76 -36.61 -32.82
C PHE A 3 48.76 -36.87 -33.99
N HIS A 4 47.50 -36.44 -33.78
CA HIS A 4 46.51 -35.87 -34.74
C HIS A 4 46.11 -36.57 -36.04
N HIS A 5 44.81 -36.87 -36.15
CA HIS A 5 44.00 -36.32 -37.25
C HIS A 5 42.54 -36.07 -36.80
N GLN A 6 41.98 -34.93 -37.24
CA GLN A 6 40.65 -34.42 -36.92
C GLN A 6 39.57 -35.02 -37.82
N SER A 7 38.34 -35.13 -37.31
CA SER A 7 37.11 -35.06 -38.10
C SER A 7 36.03 -34.31 -37.31
N TYR A 8 35.48 -33.29 -37.97
CA TYR A 8 34.50 -32.31 -37.51
C TYR A 8 33.07 -32.87 -37.46
N LEU A 9 32.25 -32.38 -36.51
CA LEU A 9 30.81 -32.11 -36.63
C LEU A 9 30.42 -31.23 -35.42
N ALA A 10 30.45 -29.90 -35.55
CA ALA A 10 29.34 -29.02 -35.94
C ALA A 10 28.32 -28.77 -34.83
N PHE A 11 28.20 -27.49 -34.41
CA PHE A 11 27.02 -26.67 -34.08
C PHE A 11 27.47 -25.56 -33.09
N LEU A 12 27.78 -24.35 -33.56
CA LEU A 12 26.89 -23.17 -33.70
C LEU A 12 26.37 -22.65 -32.34
N PHE A 13 26.97 -21.56 -31.80
CA PHE A 13 26.40 -20.20 -31.89
C PHE A 13 27.21 -19.13 -31.11
N ALA A 14 27.24 -17.95 -31.73
CA ALA A 14 27.33 -16.59 -31.18
C ALA A 14 28.56 -16.11 -30.39
N ALA A 15 29.32 -15.28 -31.11
CA ALA A 15 30.23 -14.27 -30.62
C ALA A 15 29.59 -13.33 -29.58
N CYS A 16 30.29 -13.13 -28.47
CA CYS A 16 30.16 -11.96 -27.61
C CYS A 16 30.63 -10.72 -28.38
N LEU A 17 29.70 -9.81 -28.70
CA LEU A 17 29.98 -8.42 -29.02
C LEU A 17 29.40 -7.53 -27.92
N LEU A 18 30.27 -6.66 -27.41
CA LEU A 18 30.03 -5.66 -26.40
C LEU A 18 28.85 -4.74 -26.77
N LEU A 19 27.90 -4.55 -25.85
CA LEU A 19 26.98 -3.43 -25.82
C LEU A 19 27.20 -2.60 -24.54
N PRO A 20 27.04 -1.27 -24.61
CA PRO A 20 27.34 -0.36 -23.50
C PRO A 20 26.25 -0.41 -22.43
N GLY A 21 26.68 -0.16 -21.19
CA GLY A 21 25.93 0.01 -19.94
C GLY A 21 24.40 0.04 -20.03
N ILE A 22 23.78 -1.01 -19.49
CA ILE A 22 22.41 -0.93 -18.99
C ILE A 22 22.50 -0.24 -17.61
N ASN A 23 22.17 1.04 -17.58
CA ASN A 23 21.86 1.77 -16.36
C ASN A 23 20.65 1.08 -15.70
N PRO A 24 20.68 0.74 -14.39
CA PRO A 24 19.48 0.28 -13.69
C PRO A 24 18.63 1.50 -13.33
N ALA A 25 18.03 2.12 -14.34
CA ALA A 25 17.18 3.29 -14.17
C ALA A 25 16.17 3.39 -15.32
N THR A 26 15.23 2.44 -15.37
CA THR A 26 13.90 2.64 -15.99
C THR A 26 12.99 1.50 -15.56
N ALA A 27 12.48 1.57 -14.33
CA ALA A 27 11.22 0.90 -13.99
C ALA A 27 10.12 1.90 -14.38
N GLN A 28 9.46 1.63 -15.50
CA GLN A 28 8.50 2.55 -16.12
C GLN A 28 7.14 2.42 -15.43
N THR A 29 6.68 3.54 -14.88
CA THR A 29 5.54 3.71 -13.97
C THR A 29 4.18 3.64 -14.69
N ALA A 30 3.31 2.75 -14.24
CA ALA A 30 1.86 2.95 -14.37
C ALA A 30 1.45 4.20 -13.58
N ALA A 31 0.39 4.88 -14.03
CA ALA A 31 -0.05 6.20 -13.56
C ALA A 31 -0.35 6.23 -12.05
N LYS A 32 0.67 6.50 -11.24
CA LYS A 32 0.53 6.75 -9.81
C LYS A 32 0.60 8.24 -9.55
N SER A 33 -0.42 8.77 -8.89
CA SER A 33 -0.46 10.16 -8.42
C SER A 33 0.53 10.42 -7.28
N TYR A 34 1.13 9.37 -6.73
CA TYR A 34 2.34 9.43 -5.93
C TYR A 34 3.15 8.12 -5.98
N TYR A 35 4.46 8.18 -5.75
CA TYR A 35 5.31 7.00 -5.66
C TYR A 35 6.42 7.21 -4.63
N PHE A 36 7.07 6.13 -4.20
CA PHE A 36 8.23 6.20 -3.33
C PHE A 36 9.51 6.20 -4.17
N GLU A 37 10.41 7.12 -3.87
CA GLU A 37 11.75 7.18 -4.45
C GLU A 37 12.75 7.42 -3.31
N ASN A 38 13.54 6.40 -2.99
CA ASN A 38 14.43 6.40 -1.83
C ASN A 38 13.67 6.67 -0.51
N ASP A 39 14.07 7.70 0.22
CA ASP A 39 13.44 8.16 1.47
C ASP A 39 12.39 9.26 1.23
N GLU A 40 11.90 9.41 0.00
CA GLU A 40 10.92 10.41 -0.39
C GLU A 40 9.62 9.79 -0.90
N VAL A 41 8.52 10.42 -0.53
CA VAL A 41 7.24 10.33 -1.22
C VAL A 41 7.21 11.40 -2.28
N VAL A 42 6.99 10.99 -3.51
CA VAL A 42 6.90 11.86 -4.68
C VAL A 42 5.46 11.89 -5.14
N PHE A 43 4.73 12.95 -4.84
CA PHE A 43 3.43 13.22 -5.46
C PHE A 43 3.63 13.78 -6.84
N GLU A 44 2.93 13.24 -7.82
CA GLU A 44 3.01 13.66 -9.21
C GLU A 44 1.61 13.87 -9.78
N PHE A 45 1.40 15.05 -10.35
CA PHE A 45 0.19 15.42 -11.02
C PHE A 45 0.50 15.70 -12.47
N ASP A 46 0.19 14.74 -13.35
CA ASP A 46 0.19 14.93 -14.79
C ASP A 46 -1.23 15.19 -15.28
N ILE A 47 -1.47 16.41 -15.74
CA ILE A 47 -2.81 16.88 -16.17
C ILE A 47 -3.46 15.92 -17.17
N ARG A 48 -2.67 15.28 -18.02
CA ARG A 48 -3.16 14.43 -19.12
C ARG A 48 -3.82 13.14 -18.62
N LEU A 49 -3.54 12.75 -17.38
CA LEU A 49 -4.10 11.56 -16.77
C LEU A 49 -5.51 11.80 -16.23
N TYR A 50 -5.96 13.05 -16.15
CA TYR A 50 -7.25 13.41 -15.53
C TYR A 50 -8.25 13.82 -16.60
N GLU A 51 -9.51 13.42 -16.41
CA GLU A 51 -10.56 13.76 -17.36
C GLU A 51 -10.95 15.24 -17.27
N LYS A 52 -11.36 15.68 -16.08
CA LYS A 52 -11.81 17.06 -15.82
C LYS A 52 -11.49 17.46 -14.39
N ALA A 53 -11.42 18.76 -14.13
CA ALA A 53 -11.33 19.30 -12.79
C ALA A 53 -12.74 19.64 -12.27
N GLU A 54 -13.00 19.38 -11.00
CA GLU A 54 -14.29 19.63 -10.36
C GLU A 54 -14.23 20.94 -9.57
N THR A 55 -15.32 21.71 -9.56
CA THR A 55 -15.41 22.92 -8.74
C THR A 55 -16.08 22.58 -7.40
N ASP A 56 -15.47 23.01 -6.30
CA ASP A 56 -15.95 22.73 -4.95
C ASP A 56 -17.43 23.11 -4.74
N GLY A 57 -18.20 22.20 -4.14
CA GLY A 57 -19.63 22.36 -3.89
C GLY A 57 -20.54 22.31 -5.12
N THR A 58 -20.03 21.95 -6.30
CA THR A 58 -20.82 21.83 -7.54
C THR A 58 -20.48 20.54 -8.30
N SER A 59 -21.42 20.04 -9.09
CA SER A 59 -21.18 18.92 -10.02
C SER A 59 -20.58 19.39 -11.36
N GLU A 60 -20.15 20.65 -11.47
CA GLU A 60 -19.55 21.18 -12.69
C GLU A 60 -18.13 20.64 -12.89
N LYS A 61 -17.94 19.96 -14.02
CA LYS A 61 -16.66 19.41 -14.48
C LYS A 61 -16.11 20.27 -15.62
N LEU A 62 -14.89 20.77 -15.46
CA LEU A 62 -14.21 21.67 -16.40
C LEU A 62 -13.03 20.99 -17.06
N GLU A 63 -12.86 21.15 -18.38
CA GLU A 63 -11.70 20.62 -19.09
C GLU A 63 -10.44 21.43 -18.71
N PHE A 64 -9.31 20.76 -18.53
CA PHE A 64 -8.05 21.44 -18.15
C PHE A 64 -7.53 22.40 -19.22
N SER A 65 -8.01 22.30 -20.47
CA SER A 65 -7.73 23.24 -21.55
C SER A 65 -8.52 24.55 -21.43
N GLU A 66 -9.59 24.58 -20.62
CA GLU A 66 -10.48 25.74 -20.47
C GLU A 66 -9.94 26.78 -19.47
N PHE A 67 -8.85 26.48 -18.76
CA PHE A 67 -8.26 27.40 -17.79
C PHE A 67 -6.75 27.23 -17.61
N ASN A 68 -6.09 28.32 -17.22
CA ASN A 68 -4.65 28.32 -16.97
C ASN A 68 -4.31 27.75 -15.58
N ILE A 69 -3.52 26.68 -15.52
CA ILE A 69 -3.01 26.12 -14.26
C ILE A 69 -1.81 26.93 -13.77
N ARG A 70 -2.02 27.75 -12.74
CA ARG A 70 -1.01 28.62 -12.11
C ARG A 70 -0.37 27.97 -10.89
N GLN A 71 -1.15 27.22 -10.14
CA GLN A 71 -0.71 26.56 -8.90
C GLN A 71 -1.43 25.22 -8.75
N VAL A 72 -0.69 24.23 -8.24
CA VAL A 72 -1.25 22.94 -7.79
C VAL A 72 -0.76 22.69 -6.37
N VAL A 73 -1.64 22.20 -5.50
CA VAL A 73 -1.38 21.85 -4.10
C VAL A 73 -1.82 20.42 -3.86
N VAL A 74 -1.03 19.65 -3.11
CA VAL A 74 -1.45 18.35 -2.58
C VAL A 74 -2.19 18.59 -1.27
N SER A 75 -3.46 18.19 -1.19
CA SER A 75 -4.32 18.38 -0.02
C SER A 75 -4.91 17.04 0.40
N GLY A 76 -4.72 16.62 1.64
CA GLY A 76 -5.21 15.32 2.11
C GLY A 76 -5.13 15.16 3.62
N ASP A 77 -5.45 13.98 4.12
CA ASP A 77 -5.54 13.70 5.55
C ASP A 77 -4.23 14.03 6.29
N PHE A 78 -3.09 13.63 5.72
CA PHE A 78 -1.73 13.85 6.26
C PHE A 78 -1.34 15.33 6.42
N ASN A 79 -2.06 16.26 5.78
CA ASN A 79 -1.85 17.70 5.95
C ASN A 79 -3.12 18.47 6.32
N LYS A 80 -4.14 17.77 6.84
CA LYS A 80 -5.43 18.33 7.27
C LYS A 80 -6.14 19.09 6.16
N TRP A 81 -6.14 18.54 4.95
CA TRP A 81 -6.80 19.11 3.78
C TRP A 81 -6.36 20.56 3.50
N SER A 82 -5.06 20.84 3.62
CA SER A 82 -4.54 22.19 3.47
C SER A 82 -4.61 22.68 2.02
N GLU A 83 -5.29 23.80 1.79
CA GLU A 83 -5.36 24.46 0.48
C GLU A 83 -4.12 25.30 0.12
N LYS A 84 -3.25 25.55 1.10
CA LYS A 84 -2.15 26.52 0.99
C LYS A 84 -0.77 25.91 1.18
N ALA A 85 -0.67 24.86 2.00
CA ALA A 85 0.58 24.15 2.22
C ALA A 85 0.87 23.23 1.02
N TRP A 86 2.08 22.64 0.95
CA TRP A 86 2.37 21.53 0.02
C TRP A 86 2.10 21.87 -1.47
N LYS A 87 2.51 23.08 -1.87
CA LYS A 87 2.51 23.53 -3.27
C LYS A 87 3.47 22.68 -4.10
N MET A 88 2.98 22.19 -5.23
CA MET A 88 3.77 21.42 -6.18
C MET A 88 4.58 22.34 -7.09
N LYS A 89 5.76 21.85 -7.50
CA LYS A 89 6.61 22.51 -8.48
C LYS A 89 6.24 22.03 -9.88
N LYS A 90 6.06 22.95 -10.83
CA LYS A 90 5.91 22.60 -12.25
C LYS A 90 7.25 22.09 -12.77
N ILE A 91 7.29 20.84 -13.25
CA ILE A 91 8.51 20.18 -13.75
C ILE A 91 8.48 19.90 -15.26
N GLY A 92 7.31 20.01 -15.87
CA GLY A 92 7.12 19.85 -17.31
C GLY A 92 5.95 20.70 -17.83
N PRO A 93 5.64 20.63 -19.14
CA PRO A 93 4.52 21.36 -19.71
C PRO A 93 3.18 21.00 -19.05
N TYR A 94 3.01 19.73 -18.66
CA TYR A 94 1.78 19.18 -18.09
C TYR A 94 1.94 18.58 -16.69
N THR A 95 3.15 18.60 -16.12
CA THR A 95 3.48 17.80 -14.93
C THR A 95 3.92 18.69 -13.77
N PHE A 96 3.35 18.42 -12.60
CA PHE A 96 3.68 19.04 -11.32
C PHE A 96 4.14 17.96 -10.35
N GLN A 97 5.11 18.29 -9.51
CA GLN A 97 5.69 17.34 -8.56
C GLN A 97 5.90 17.96 -7.18
N LEU A 98 5.63 17.20 -6.14
CA LEU A 98 5.99 17.52 -4.76
C LEU A 98 6.72 16.34 -4.14
N ARG A 99 7.91 16.60 -3.60
CA ARG A 99 8.69 15.61 -2.86
C ARG A 99 8.63 15.92 -1.38
N LYS A 100 8.40 14.89 -0.57
CA LYS A 100 8.36 14.95 0.89
C LYS A 100 9.14 13.81 1.47
N LYS A 101 9.84 14.03 2.58
CA LYS A 101 10.56 12.94 3.21
C LYS A 101 9.55 12.00 3.83
N VAL A 102 9.79 10.70 3.75
CA VAL A 102 8.93 9.67 4.36
C VAL A 102 8.76 9.92 5.86
N LYS A 103 9.76 10.50 6.54
CA LYS A 103 9.69 10.92 7.95
C LYS A 103 8.70 12.06 8.23
N ASP A 104 8.27 12.81 7.22
CA ASP A 104 7.34 13.92 7.38
C ASP A 104 5.89 13.41 7.56
N PHE A 105 5.67 12.10 7.48
CA PHE A 105 4.39 11.43 7.63
C PHE A 105 4.41 10.55 8.89
N ASN A 106 3.35 10.65 9.69
CA ASN A 106 3.21 9.93 10.96
C ASN A 106 2.07 8.89 10.95
N ASP A 107 1.50 8.64 9.77
CA ASP A 107 0.27 7.86 9.59
C ASP A 107 0.55 6.60 8.74
N ASP A 108 -0.32 5.60 8.84
CA ASP A 108 -0.36 4.49 7.90
C ASP A 108 -0.57 5.08 6.49
N PHE A 109 0.17 4.63 5.47
CA PHE A 109 0.21 5.24 4.11
C PHE A 109 -1.10 5.08 3.30
N THR A 110 -2.26 5.05 3.96
CA THR A 110 -3.61 5.00 3.40
C THR A 110 -4.17 6.42 3.30
N TRP A 111 -3.60 7.24 2.41
CA TRP A 111 -3.94 8.66 2.36
C TRP A 111 -5.04 8.98 1.37
N ASN A 112 -6.14 9.55 1.88
CA ASN A 112 -7.07 10.27 1.02
C ASN A 112 -6.48 11.65 0.73
N PHE A 113 -6.34 11.98 -0.55
CA PHE A 113 -5.86 13.29 -0.98
C PHE A 113 -6.39 13.65 -2.36
N LYS A 114 -6.40 14.95 -2.66
CA LYS A 114 -6.74 15.52 -3.96
C LYS A 114 -5.74 16.61 -4.33
N PHE A 115 -5.68 16.93 -5.61
CA PHE A 115 -4.93 18.07 -6.10
C PHE A 115 -5.83 19.30 -6.17
N LEU A 116 -5.48 20.34 -5.42
CA LEU A 116 -6.13 21.64 -5.50
C LEU A 116 -5.41 22.52 -6.52
N ILE A 117 -6.11 22.82 -7.61
CA ILE A 117 -5.64 23.64 -8.70
C ILE A 117 -6.20 25.06 -8.56
N ASN A 118 -5.30 26.04 -8.60
CA ASN A 118 -5.61 27.47 -8.49
C ASN A 118 -6.43 27.88 -7.26
N GLY A 119 -6.49 27.02 -6.23
CA GLY A 119 -7.30 27.26 -5.03
C GLY A 119 -8.81 27.14 -5.28
N ARG A 120 -9.24 26.48 -6.36
CA ARG A 120 -10.66 26.39 -6.74
C ARG A 120 -11.07 25.04 -7.31
N TYR A 121 -10.20 24.40 -8.09
CA TYR A 121 -10.57 23.20 -8.83
C TYR A 121 -9.89 21.99 -8.23
N TRP A 122 -10.64 20.92 -8.03
CA TRP A 122 -10.15 19.66 -7.49
C TRP A 122 -9.91 18.66 -8.60
N ALA A 123 -8.76 18.00 -8.58
CA ALA A 123 -8.51 16.80 -9.35
C ALA A 123 -8.32 15.63 -8.39
N ASP A 124 -9.21 14.66 -8.52
CA ASP A 124 -9.21 13.46 -7.70
C ASP A 124 -8.26 12.42 -8.34
N PRO A 125 -7.18 12.01 -7.66
CA PRO A 125 -6.26 10.98 -8.16
C PRO A 125 -6.96 9.66 -8.48
N ASP A 126 -8.17 9.43 -7.98
CA ASP A 126 -8.97 8.23 -8.25
C ASP A 126 -9.75 8.33 -9.58
N ASN A 127 -9.84 9.52 -10.19
CA ASN A 127 -10.57 9.78 -11.44
C ASN A 127 -9.63 9.87 -12.67
N LEU A 128 -8.72 8.89 -12.82
CA LEU A 128 -7.80 8.85 -13.97
C LEU A 128 -8.47 8.29 -15.24
N ARG A 129 -8.08 8.81 -16.41
CA ARG A 129 -8.42 8.23 -17.72
C ARG A 129 -7.55 7.00 -17.98
N VAL A 130 -8.01 5.82 -17.56
CA VAL A 130 -7.39 4.55 -17.97
C VAL A 130 -7.94 4.16 -19.34
N ASN A 131 -7.14 4.27 -20.39
CA ASN A 131 -7.54 3.90 -21.76
C ASN A 131 -7.42 2.37 -21.92
N GLU A 132 -8.54 1.65 -22.11
CA GLU A 132 -8.62 0.18 -22.20
C GLU A 132 -7.77 -0.47 -23.32
N LYS A 133 -7.23 0.31 -24.27
CA LYS A 133 -6.49 -0.21 -25.42
C LYS A 133 -4.99 -0.47 -25.19
N ILE A 134 -4.51 -0.32 -23.97
CA ILE A 134 -3.12 -0.62 -23.58
C ILE A 134 -3.01 -1.95 -22.82
N ILE A 135 -4.15 -2.56 -22.47
CA ILE A 135 -4.20 -3.83 -21.75
C ILE A 135 -4.27 -4.96 -22.77
N SER A 136 -3.13 -5.39 -23.29
CA SER A 136 -2.99 -6.76 -23.74
C SER A 136 -1.68 -7.34 -23.25
N ASP A 137 -1.88 -8.33 -22.38
CA ASP A 137 -0.99 -9.42 -21.99
C ASP A 137 0.23 -9.05 -21.13
N ASP A 138 0.19 -9.61 -19.90
CA ASP A 138 1.31 -9.87 -18.98
C ASP A 138 1.72 -8.84 -17.91
N ILE A 139 0.78 -8.12 -17.28
CA ILE A 139 1.13 -7.29 -16.10
C ILE A 139 0.05 -7.34 -15.01
N TRP A 140 0.23 -8.22 -14.03
CA TRP A 140 -0.34 -8.09 -12.68
C TRP A 140 0.79 -7.94 -11.66
N GLU A 141 0.44 -7.29 -10.55
CA GLU A 141 1.22 -7.03 -9.33
C GLU A 141 1.98 -5.69 -9.23
N GLY A 142 1.46 -4.79 -8.40
CA GLY A 142 2.32 -3.87 -7.63
C GLY A 142 1.87 -2.41 -7.47
N VAL A 143 1.18 -2.17 -6.34
CA VAL A 143 1.15 -0.91 -5.55
C VAL A 143 0.05 0.12 -5.93
N TYR A 144 -0.97 0.13 -5.08
CA TYR A 144 -1.98 1.15 -4.71
C TYR A 144 -1.99 2.51 -5.45
N ASN A 145 -3.13 2.82 -6.10
CA ASN A 145 -4.10 3.86 -5.70
C ASN A 145 -5.28 3.97 -6.71
N LEU A 146 -5.97 2.88 -7.08
CA LEU A 146 -7.16 2.94 -7.97
C LEU A 146 -8.16 1.78 -7.87
N ASP A 147 -7.83 0.64 -7.26
CA ASP A 147 -8.77 -0.49 -7.18
C ASP A 147 -9.65 -0.50 -5.92
N VAL A 148 -9.48 0.46 -5.00
CA VAL A 148 -10.26 0.51 -3.75
C VAL A 148 -11.75 0.71 -4.03
N TYR A 149 -12.17 1.27 -5.16
CA TYR A 149 -13.60 1.37 -5.48
C TYR A 149 -14.16 0.18 -6.27
N ASN A 150 -13.28 -0.73 -6.71
CA ASN A 150 -13.64 -1.92 -7.50
C ASN A 150 -13.40 -3.22 -6.73
N VAL A 151 -13.40 -3.18 -5.39
CA VAL A 151 -13.33 -4.39 -4.57
C VAL A 151 -14.48 -5.32 -4.95
N GLN A 152 -14.14 -6.50 -5.44
CA GLN A 152 -15.11 -7.54 -5.78
C GLN A 152 -15.15 -8.59 -4.67
N PRO A 153 -16.31 -9.25 -4.48
CA PRO A 153 -16.37 -10.46 -3.68
C PRO A 153 -15.40 -11.52 -4.20
N VAL A 154 -14.57 -12.06 -3.32
CA VAL A 154 -13.64 -13.15 -3.61
C VAL A 154 -13.91 -14.26 -2.61
N GLU A 155 -14.31 -15.43 -3.11
CA GLU A 155 -14.53 -16.59 -2.27
C GLU A 155 -13.23 -16.94 -1.53
N HIS A 156 -13.31 -17.08 -0.20
CA HIS A 156 -12.14 -17.30 0.66
C HIS A 156 -11.08 -16.18 0.63
N GLY A 157 -11.49 -14.95 0.30
CA GLY A 157 -10.63 -13.77 0.43
C GLY A 157 -10.11 -13.56 1.86
N ASN A 158 -9.05 -12.77 1.98
CA ASN A 158 -8.37 -12.55 3.26
C ASN A 158 -9.19 -11.76 4.31
N ALA A 159 -10.33 -11.18 3.93
CA ALA A 159 -11.25 -10.46 4.80
C ALA A 159 -12.65 -11.07 4.72
N SER A 160 -13.08 -11.75 5.79
CA SER A 160 -14.42 -12.33 5.89
C SER A 160 -15.31 -11.49 6.81
N PHE A 161 -16.41 -10.98 6.25
CA PHE A 161 -17.41 -10.19 6.96
C PHE A 161 -18.63 -11.06 7.24
N PHE A 162 -19.03 -11.16 8.50
CA PHE A 162 -20.16 -11.98 8.92
C PHE A 162 -21.11 -11.21 9.83
N LEU A 163 -22.34 -11.02 9.37
CA LEU A 163 -23.44 -10.49 10.19
C LEU A 163 -24.31 -11.64 10.68
N ALA A 164 -24.27 -11.94 11.98
CA ALA A 164 -25.10 -12.98 12.58
C ALA A 164 -26.59 -12.56 12.64
N GLY A 165 -27.50 -13.49 12.30
CA GLY A 165 -28.94 -13.27 12.38
C GLY A 165 -29.56 -12.59 11.15
N PHE A 166 -30.58 -11.75 11.36
CA PHE A 166 -31.36 -11.11 10.29
C PHE A 166 -31.95 -12.12 9.27
N PRO A 167 -32.66 -13.18 9.73
CA PRO A 167 -33.19 -14.21 8.84
C PRO A 167 -34.31 -13.68 7.93
N ASP A 168 -35.00 -12.63 8.32
CA ASP A 168 -36.10 -12.02 7.55
C ASP A 168 -35.64 -10.85 6.68
N ALA A 169 -34.36 -10.44 6.77
CA ALA A 169 -33.83 -9.38 5.92
C ALA A 169 -33.88 -9.80 4.44
N LYS A 170 -34.24 -8.86 3.58
CA LYS A 170 -34.28 -9.08 2.13
C LYS A 170 -32.90 -8.88 1.51
N GLU A 171 -32.16 -7.90 2.02
CA GLU A 171 -30.79 -7.64 1.61
C GLU A 171 -29.94 -7.15 2.79
N VAL A 172 -28.67 -7.56 2.77
CA VAL A 172 -27.63 -6.99 3.62
C VAL A 172 -26.49 -6.57 2.70
N ILE A 173 -26.01 -5.34 2.88
CA ILE A 173 -24.95 -4.73 2.07
C ILE A 173 -23.80 -4.37 2.99
N LEU A 174 -22.58 -4.73 2.58
CA LEU A 174 -21.35 -4.31 3.23
C LEU A 174 -20.90 -2.95 2.66
N SER A 175 -20.56 -2.02 3.53
CA SER A 175 -20.14 -0.67 3.12
C SER A 175 -19.01 -0.18 4.03
N GLY A 176 -17.97 0.42 3.46
CA GLY A 176 -16.79 0.85 4.22
C GLY A 176 -15.81 1.68 3.40
N GLU A 177 -14.68 2.02 4.00
CA GLU A 177 -13.62 2.79 3.34
C GLU A 177 -13.12 2.12 2.05
N PHE A 178 -13.05 0.79 2.06
CA PHE A 178 -12.61 -0.03 0.92
C PHE A 178 -13.61 -0.11 -0.23
N ASN A 179 -14.73 0.63 -0.21
CA ASN A 179 -15.58 0.79 -1.38
C ASN A 179 -16.20 2.20 -1.45
N GLY A 180 -15.60 3.17 -0.75
CA GLY A 180 -16.12 4.54 -0.68
C GLY A 180 -17.50 4.66 -0.05
N TRP A 181 -17.82 3.80 0.91
CA TRP A 181 -19.12 3.73 1.59
C TRP A 181 -20.31 3.48 0.64
N ASN A 182 -20.08 2.81 -0.48
CA ASN A 182 -21.13 2.53 -1.48
C ASN A 182 -22.25 1.63 -0.91
N GLU A 183 -23.49 2.15 -0.94
CA GLU A 183 -24.67 1.49 -0.36
C GLU A 183 -25.26 0.37 -1.22
N HIS A 184 -24.67 0.05 -2.37
CA HIS A 184 -25.26 -0.86 -3.36
C HIS A 184 -24.29 -1.89 -3.94
N ALA A 185 -22.97 -1.66 -3.84
CA ALA A 185 -21.96 -2.46 -4.53
C ALA A 185 -21.78 -3.87 -3.96
N LEU A 186 -21.72 -4.01 -2.63
CA LEU A 186 -21.29 -5.25 -1.98
C LEU A 186 -22.44 -5.95 -1.25
N ARG A 187 -23.35 -6.55 -2.03
CA ARG A 187 -24.44 -7.37 -1.49
C ARG A 187 -23.88 -8.64 -0.86
N MET A 188 -24.25 -8.91 0.40
CA MET A 188 -23.83 -10.09 1.14
C MET A 188 -24.66 -11.32 0.78
N ASN A 189 -24.06 -12.50 0.88
CA ASN A 189 -24.72 -13.77 0.66
C ASN A 189 -25.39 -14.27 1.94
N LYS A 190 -26.66 -14.70 1.84
CA LYS A 190 -27.36 -15.33 2.95
C LYS A 190 -26.78 -16.73 3.21
N VAL A 191 -26.47 -17.02 4.47
CA VAL A 191 -25.92 -18.30 4.96
C VAL A 191 -26.75 -18.80 6.14
N GLU A 192 -26.50 -20.04 6.60
CA GLU A 192 -27.33 -20.73 7.60
C GLU A 192 -27.63 -19.88 8.86
N ASN A 193 -26.65 -19.12 9.37
CA ASN A 193 -26.76 -18.35 10.61
C ASN A 193 -26.64 -16.82 10.41
N GLY A 194 -26.79 -16.32 9.18
CA GLY A 194 -26.71 -14.89 8.92
C GLY A 194 -26.31 -14.54 7.50
N TRP A 195 -25.43 -13.56 7.36
CA TRP A 195 -24.99 -13.02 6.08
C TRP A 195 -23.47 -12.99 6.03
N ARG A 196 -22.89 -13.43 4.92
CA ARG A 196 -21.44 -13.46 4.72
C ARG A 196 -21.03 -12.82 3.41
N LEU A 197 -19.92 -12.09 3.44
CA LEU A 197 -19.21 -11.69 2.24
C LEU A 197 -17.70 -11.76 2.51
N ASP A 198 -16.98 -12.38 1.60
CA ASP A 198 -15.54 -12.47 1.65
C ASP A 198 -14.96 -11.55 0.57
N LEU A 199 -13.96 -10.76 0.94
CA LEU A 199 -13.26 -9.82 0.09
C LEU A 199 -11.75 -10.14 0.14
N GLU A 200 -11.06 -9.87 -0.97
CA GLU A 200 -9.61 -9.74 -0.95
C GLU A 200 -9.29 -8.27 -0.74
N LEU A 201 -8.81 -7.94 0.47
CA LEU A 201 -8.47 -6.57 0.84
C LEU A 201 -6.98 -6.46 1.12
N PRO A 202 -6.34 -5.38 0.67
CA PRO A 202 -4.97 -5.14 1.05
C PRO A 202 -4.79 -5.01 2.57
N VAL A 203 -3.59 -5.27 3.10
CA VAL A 203 -3.35 -5.12 4.54
C VAL A 203 -3.51 -3.66 4.96
N GLY A 204 -4.11 -3.44 6.14
CA GLY A 204 -4.47 -2.10 6.55
C GLY A 204 -5.54 -2.08 7.63
N ARG A 205 -5.92 -0.87 8.01
CA ARG A 205 -7.05 -0.59 8.88
C ARG A 205 -8.18 -0.07 8.01
N TYR A 206 -9.36 -0.65 8.16
CA TYR A 206 -10.56 -0.24 7.44
C TYR A 206 -11.72 -0.02 8.39
N GLU A 207 -12.49 1.03 8.14
CA GLU A 207 -13.79 1.24 8.77
C GLU A 207 -14.91 0.70 7.90
N TYR A 208 -15.90 0.04 8.51
CA TYR A 208 -17.04 -0.54 7.81
C TYR A 208 -18.32 -0.58 8.65
N LYS A 209 -19.44 -0.80 7.97
CA LYS A 209 -20.79 -1.06 8.49
C LYS A 209 -21.54 -2.04 7.59
N PHE A 210 -22.65 -2.55 8.10
CA PHE A 210 -23.67 -3.23 7.34
C PHE A 210 -24.89 -2.33 7.11
N ILE A 211 -25.60 -2.56 6.01
CA ILE A 211 -26.89 -1.97 5.71
C ILE A 211 -27.87 -3.12 5.54
N ALA A 212 -28.73 -3.36 6.53
CA ALA A 212 -29.77 -4.39 6.47
C ALA A 212 -31.11 -3.75 6.14
N ASP A 213 -31.69 -4.06 4.98
CA ASP A 213 -32.93 -3.47 4.47
C ASP A 213 -32.97 -1.93 4.58
N GLY A 214 -31.85 -1.28 4.22
CA GLY A 214 -31.68 0.18 4.26
C GLY A 214 -31.35 0.76 5.64
N GLN A 215 -31.20 -0.06 6.68
CA GLN A 215 -30.81 0.38 8.03
C GLN A 215 -29.32 0.16 8.26
N TRP A 216 -28.59 1.26 8.48
CA TRP A 216 -27.17 1.24 8.79
C TRP A 216 -26.90 0.73 10.21
N MET A 217 -25.95 -0.19 10.34
CA MET A 217 -25.50 -0.71 11.63
C MET A 217 -24.01 -1.05 11.60
N HIS A 218 -23.31 -0.84 12.72
CA HIS A 218 -21.99 -1.43 12.90
C HIS A 218 -22.13 -2.94 13.08
N ASP A 219 -21.05 -3.68 12.86
CA ASP A 219 -20.94 -5.09 13.18
C ASP A 219 -21.05 -5.28 14.70
N PRO A 220 -22.13 -5.88 15.22
CA PRO A 220 -22.32 -6.09 16.66
C PRO A 220 -21.33 -7.11 17.26
N ALA A 221 -20.71 -7.94 16.42
CA ALA A 221 -19.73 -8.94 16.85
C ALA A 221 -18.31 -8.39 16.88
N ASN A 222 -18.05 -7.24 16.24
CA ASN A 222 -16.72 -6.64 16.21
C ASN A 222 -16.46 -5.82 17.49
N PRO A 223 -15.46 -6.20 18.32
CA PRO A 223 -15.15 -5.48 19.56
C PRO A 223 -14.49 -4.12 19.32
N GLU A 224 -13.91 -3.89 18.14
CA GLU A 224 -13.26 -2.63 17.80
C GLU A 224 -14.22 -1.74 17.01
N THR A 225 -14.58 -0.60 17.62
CA THR A 225 -15.44 0.41 17.00
C THR A 225 -14.86 1.80 17.19
N VAL A 226 -15.27 2.71 16.31
CA VAL A 226 -14.87 4.12 16.34
C VAL A 226 -16.08 5.00 16.07
N VAL A 227 -16.15 6.16 16.73
CA VAL A 227 -17.21 7.14 16.51
C VAL A 227 -16.90 7.91 15.22
N ASN A 228 -17.85 7.90 14.27
CA ASN A 228 -17.74 8.61 13.02
C ASN A 228 -18.29 10.05 13.12
N MET A 229 -18.18 10.81 12.02
CA MET A 229 -18.63 12.21 11.93
C MET A 229 -20.14 12.42 12.16
N HIS A 230 -20.94 11.35 12.09
CA HIS A 230 -22.38 11.39 12.35
C HIS A 230 -22.72 10.97 13.80
N HIS A 231 -21.71 10.87 14.67
CA HIS A 231 -21.85 10.41 16.05
C HIS A 231 -22.45 9.00 16.16
N THR A 232 -22.22 8.16 15.14
CA THR A 232 -22.56 6.74 15.17
C THR A 232 -21.29 5.89 15.14
N LEU A 233 -21.40 4.60 15.45
CA LEU A 233 -20.23 3.70 15.47
C LEU A 233 -19.97 3.10 14.09
N ASN A 234 -18.72 3.14 13.64
CA ASN A 234 -18.18 2.26 12.59
C ASN A 234 -17.48 1.07 13.27
N SER A 235 -17.47 -0.09 12.62
CA SER A 235 -16.62 -1.22 13.01
C SER A 235 -15.26 -1.09 12.35
N VAL A 236 -14.21 -1.58 13.01
CA VAL A 236 -12.84 -1.50 12.51
C VAL A 236 -12.33 -2.90 12.18
N LEU A 237 -11.92 -3.09 10.92
CA LEU A 237 -11.20 -4.28 10.47
C LEU A 237 -9.70 -3.96 10.39
N ARG A 238 -8.87 -4.86 10.91
CA ARG A 238 -7.40 -4.78 10.80
C ARG A 238 -6.86 -6.01 10.11
N LEU A 239 -6.33 -5.82 8.91
CA LEU A 239 -5.67 -6.86 8.15
C LEU A 239 -4.15 -6.73 8.31
N THR A 240 -3.52 -7.84 8.63
CA THR A 240 -2.08 -7.93 8.89
C THR A 240 -1.43 -8.92 7.93
N LYS A 241 -0.18 -8.67 7.57
CA LYS A 241 0.63 -9.60 6.79
C LYS A 241 1.47 -10.46 7.70
N THR A 242 1.50 -11.76 7.45
CA THR A 242 2.49 -12.64 8.06
C THR A 242 3.87 -12.34 7.48
N VAL A 243 4.82 -11.97 8.35
CA VAL A 243 6.21 -11.73 8.02
C VAL A 243 7.09 -12.76 8.72
N VAL A 244 8.10 -13.25 8.00
CA VAL A 244 9.15 -14.11 8.54
C VAL A 244 10.43 -13.30 8.60
N PHE A 245 10.97 -13.12 9.80
CA PHE A 245 12.28 -12.55 10.05
C PHE A 245 13.29 -13.67 10.11
N GLU A 246 14.39 -13.56 9.37
CA GLU A 246 15.43 -14.58 9.32
C GLU A 246 16.80 -13.96 9.60
N LEU A 247 17.57 -14.60 10.45
CA LEU A 247 18.96 -14.25 10.72
C LEU A 247 19.85 -15.47 10.46
N SER A 248 20.43 -15.53 9.26
CA SER A 248 21.35 -16.60 8.84
C SER A 248 22.80 -16.31 9.26
N GLY A 249 23.60 -17.36 9.43
CA GLY A 249 25.04 -17.24 9.74
C GLY A 249 25.38 -17.18 11.22
N TYR A 250 24.38 -17.38 12.10
CA TYR A 250 24.55 -17.38 13.56
C TYR A 250 24.12 -18.70 14.23
N PRO A 251 24.52 -19.89 13.72
CA PRO A 251 24.04 -21.18 14.24
C PRO A 251 24.54 -21.47 15.66
N ASN A 252 25.60 -20.78 16.12
CA ASN A 252 26.21 -20.97 17.44
C ASN A 252 25.81 -19.90 18.46
N ALA A 253 25.00 -18.89 18.10
CA ALA A 253 24.50 -17.93 19.08
C ALA A 253 23.71 -18.67 20.17
N GLU A 254 23.64 -18.18 21.41
CA GLU A 254 22.85 -18.83 22.47
C GLU A 254 21.40 -18.33 22.46
N LYS A 255 21.22 -17.04 22.15
CA LYS A 255 19.95 -16.33 22.19
C LYS A 255 19.92 -15.25 21.12
N VAL A 256 18.86 -15.27 20.30
CA VAL A 256 18.52 -14.17 19.41
C VAL A 256 17.14 -13.65 19.74
N ILE A 257 17.00 -12.32 19.83
CA ILE A 257 15.74 -11.63 20.06
C ILE A 257 15.52 -10.65 18.90
N LEU A 258 14.32 -10.63 18.35
CA LEU A 258 13.88 -9.65 17.38
C LEU A 258 13.30 -8.43 18.10
N ALA A 259 13.84 -7.24 17.93
CA ALA A 259 13.32 -6.03 18.57
C ALA A 259 13.01 -4.96 17.53
N GLY A 260 11.88 -4.26 17.66
CA GLY A 260 11.47 -3.26 16.69
C GLY A 260 10.26 -2.45 17.11
N THR A 261 9.81 -1.57 16.23
CA THR A 261 8.61 -0.72 16.45
C THR A 261 7.36 -1.51 16.85
N PHE A 262 7.10 -2.64 16.19
CA PHE A 262 5.93 -3.50 16.44
C PHE A 262 5.88 -4.13 17.84
N ASN A 263 7.01 -4.22 18.55
CA ASN A 263 7.05 -4.72 19.93
C ASN A 263 7.61 -3.67 20.90
N LYS A 264 7.64 -2.39 20.50
CA LYS A 264 8.18 -1.27 21.30
C LYS A 264 9.62 -1.52 21.76
N TRP A 265 10.45 -2.07 20.88
CA TRP A 265 11.86 -2.40 21.12
C TRP A 265 12.08 -3.33 22.32
N ASN A 266 11.13 -4.21 22.60
CA ASN A 266 11.23 -5.12 23.72
C ASN A 266 12.39 -6.11 23.54
N GLU A 267 13.24 -6.21 24.57
CA GLU A 267 14.47 -7.01 24.54
C GLU A 267 14.29 -8.46 25.00
N HIS A 268 13.05 -8.95 25.18
CA HIS A 268 12.80 -10.22 25.86
C HIS A 268 11.73 -11.10 25.21
N ASN A 269 10.61 -10.52 24.77
CA ASN A 269 9.37 -11.24 24.50
C ASN A 269 9.31 -11.91 23.11
N THR A 270 10.23 -11.55 22.23
CA THR A 270 10.30 -11.95 20.81
C THR A 270 11.58 -12.73 20.55
N ARG A 271 11.82 -13.73 21.40
CA ARG A 271 12.93 -14.67 21.22
C ARG A 271 12.71 -15.47 19.93
N MET A 272 13.72 -15.47 19.07
CA MET A 272 13.69 -16.19 17.79
C MET A 272 13.89 -17.69 18.01
N GLU A 273 13.41 -18.49 17.08
CA GLU A 273 13.56 -19.94 17.04
C GLU A 273 14.84 -20.30 16.27
N ARG A 274 15.62 -21.26 16.78
CA ARG A 274 16.86 -21.69 16.13
C ARG A 274 16.54 -22.57 14.92
N THR A 275 17.22 -22.33 13.81
CA THR A 275 17.21 -23.16 12.60
C THR A 275 18.58 -23.82 12.38
N GLU A 276 18.73 -24.65 11.34
CA GLU A 276 20.01 -25.28 11.01
C GLU A 276 21.13 -24.27 10.73
N THR A 277 20.79 -23.14 10.09
CA THR A 277 21.76 -22.13 9.61
C THR A 277 21.72 -20.83 10.40
N GLY A 278 20.79 -20.67 11.34
CA GLY A 278 20.57 -19.41 12.05
C GLY A 278 19.30 -19.39 12.89
N TRP A 279 18.46 -18.37 12.67
CA TRP A 279 17.28 -18.09 13.49
C TRP A 279 16.11 -17.57 12.67
N THR A 280 14.89 -17.88 13.09
CA THR A 280 13.66 -17.40 12.45
C THR A 280 12.64 -16.89 13.48
N TYR A 281 11.81 -15.94 13.10
CA TYR A 281 10.64 -15.54 13.87
C TYR A 281 9.52 -15.11 12.94
N LYS A 282 8.34 -15.70 13.13
CA LYS A 282 7.16 -15.44 12.32
C LYS A 282 6.16 -14.63 13.12
N MET A 283 5.68 -13.52 12.56
CA MET A 283 4.63 -12.72 13.19
C MET A 283 3.76 -12.00 12.18
N ASN A 284 2.57 -11.60 12.63
CA ASN A 284 1.66 -10.78 11.84
C ASN A 284 1.97 -9.30 12.10
N LEU A 285 2.14 -8.52 11.04
CA LEU A 285 2.39 -7.08 11.11
C LEU A 285 1.33 -6.29 10.36
N PRO A 286 0.89 -5.14 10.88
CA PRO A 286 0.07 -4.21 10.12
C PRO A 286 0.89 -3.62 8.96
N ALA A 287 0.19 -3.05 7.99
CA ALA A 287 0.82 -2.25 6.94
C ALA A 287 1.67 -1.12 7.53
N GLY A 288 2.67 -0.67 6.77
CA GLY A 288 3.50 0.46 7.14
C GLY A 288 4.99 0.14 7.25
N LYS A 289 5.73 1.14 7.73
CA LYS A 289 7.18 1.09 7.88
C LYS A 289 7.56 0.69 9.31
N HIS A 290 8.24 -0.44 9.43
CA HIS A 290 8.69 -1.00 10.70
C HIS A 290 10.21 -0.93 10.81
N TYR A 291 10.72 -0.31 11.87
CA TYR A 291 12.14 -0.41 12.22
C TYR A 291 12.37 -1.65 13.09
N TYR A 292 13.47 -2.36 12.86
CA TYR A 292 13.87 -3.50 13.67
C TYR A 292 15.40 -3.71 13.71
N LYS A 293 15.81 -4.54 14.68
CA LYS A 293 17.15 -5.06 14.92
C LYS A 293 17.07 -6.46 15.51
N PHE A 294 18.20 -7.16 15.50
CA PHE A 294 18.42 -8.36 16.28
C PHE A 294 19.27 -8.05 17.51
N ILE A 295 19.00 -8.75 18.61
CA ILE A 295 19.86 -8.82 19.78
C ILE A 295 20.43 -10.23 19.83
N VAL A 296 21.68 -10.39 19.43
CA VAL A 296 22.40 -11.67 19.39
C VAL A 296 23.32 -11.73 20.59
N ASP A 297 23.03 -12.63 21.54
CA ASP A 297 23.81 -12.81 22.77
C ASP A 297 24.07 -11.48 23.53
N GLY A 298 23.04 -10.64 23.60
CA GLY A 298 23.08 -9.33 24.26
C GLY A 298 23.66 -8.20 23.41
N LYS A 299 24.05 -8.44 22.15
CA LYS A 299 24.58 -7.43 21.24
C LYS A 299 23.55 -7.05 20.19
N TRP A 300 23.23 -5.76 20.13
CA TRP A 300 22.37 -5.19 19.09
C TRP A 300 23.08 -5.19 17.74
N MET A 301 22.37 -5.62 16.69
CA MET A 301 22.83 -5.54 15.31
C MET A 301 21.65 -5.31 14.36
N ILE A 302 21.91 -4.61 13.26
CA ILE A 302 20.98 -4.55 12.14
C ILE A 302 20.95 -5.89 11.42
N ASP A 303 19.88 -6.14 10.66
CA ASP A 303 19.79 -7.29 9.78
C ASP A 303 20.83 -7.19 8.65
N PRO A 304 21.81 -8.10 8.59
CA PRO A 304 22.87 -8.06 7.59
C PRO A 304 22.39 -8.44 6.19
N ALA A 305 21.24 -9.12 6.08
CA ALA A 305 20.65 -9.51 4.80
C ALA A 305 19.68 -8.45 4.26
N ASN A 306 19.26 -7.49 5.09
CA ASN A 306 18.37 -6.42 4.68
C ASN A 306 19.16 -5.20 4.16
N PRO A 307 19.06 -4.86 2.85
CA PRO A 307 19.76 -3.71 2.29
C PRO A 307 19.15 -2.36 2.73
N LEU A 308 17.93 -2.35 3.27
CA LEU A 308 17.24 -1.14 3.70
C LEU A 308 17.56 -0.84 5.17
N SER A 309 18.16 0.33 5.41
CA SER A 309 18.45 0.82 6.74
C SER A 309 18.33 2.34 6.85
N GLU A 310 18.02 2.82 8.05
CA GLU A 310 17.85 4.25 8.32
C GLU A 310 18.20 4.60 9.76
N TYR A 311 18.72 5.82 9.95
CA TYR A 311 18.98 6.38 11.27
C TYR A 311 17.68 6.89 11.91
N ASP A 312 17.42 6.47 13.14
CA ASP A 312 16.38 7.09 13.95
C ASP A 312 16.77 8.53 14.38
N PRO A 313 15.82 9.31 14.93
CA PRO A 313 16.11 10.68 15.41
C PRO A 313 17.20 10.78 16.48
N TYR A 314 17.59 9.66 17.11
CA TYR A 314 18.64 9.59 18.13
C TYR A 314 20.00 9.14 17.56
N GLY A 315 20.08 8.92 16.24
CA GLY A 315 21.31 8.55 15.55
C GLY A 315 21.61 7.05 15.57
N HIS A 316 20.66 6.19 15.93
CA HIS A 316 20.85 4.74 15.81
C HIS A 316 20.41 4.24 14.44
N LEU A 317 21.31 3.55 13.73
CA LEU A 317 20.98 2.88 12.47
C LEU A 317 20.11 1.65 12.74
N ASN A 318 18.99 1.50 12.03
CA ASN A 318 18.03 0.38 12.15
C ASN A 318 17.74 -0.23 10.77
N SER A 319 17.38 -1.50 10.72
CA SER A 319 16.84 -2.13 9.50
C SER A 319 15.39 -1.70 9.28
N ILE A 320 14.99 -1.54 8.02
CA ILE A 320 13.63 -1.15 7.65
C ILE A 320 12.92 -2.33 7.00
N LEU A 321 11.72 -2.62 7.48
CA LEU A 321 10.76 -3.50 6.83
C LEU A 321 9.54 -2.69 6.39
N LEU A 322 9.19 -2.79 5.11
CA LEU A 322 7.95 -2.25 4.57
C LEU A 322 6.93 -3.37 4.45
N VAL A 323 5.79 -3.23 5.12
CA VAL A 323 4.67 -4.17 5.02
C VAL A 323 3.57 -3.52 4.20
N GLN A 324 3.14 -4.23 3.14
CA GLN A 324 2.18 -3.80 2.14
C GLN A 324 1.23 -4.91 1.74
#